data_AF-A0A7W9EZL7-F1
#
_entry.id   AF-A0A7W9EZL7-F1
#
_cell.length_a   1.000
_cell.length_b   1.000
_cell.length_c   1.000
_cell.angle_alpha   90.00
_cell.angle_beta   90.00
_cell.angle_gamma   90.00
#
_symmetry.space_group_name_H-M   'P 1'
#
loop_
_entity.id
_entity.type
_entity.pdbx_description
1 polymer ?
#
loop_
_entity_poly.entity_id
_entity_poly.type
_entity_poly.pdbx_seq_one_letter_code
_entity_poly.pdbx_strand_id
1 'polypeptide(L)'
;MASFQPKPDSGYYTVADWLELHGLEVPVAREWLSSVSDPESAAQSRSSAQVLPSAEEIWSLASRALVEILPEILEDIVFIRDLCERDWDAPADAVPCTLDRVEHHTPLVSMCYQRTPEDALCVAHEFGHAVQYHLARGCFISPILREVAAFAAEKALIDFTHRERPDLYGSLRAAWEADSCVIFGRDVEKLHEALTDPTAPYAYRMNYPLARLLAEELLNASDFGDLGKIYRGGPSLPVLLSAMKDRRGAAIEGNYLPQVPDADASSAAMNSYQSLGMMALLDIDYLAGEPEKNIGEYYASRVAHMHEQTAFVAIGSEGKPIGYANWEVDKNDARLIRLKRLSAPFGNDLEVREKLLARLPENAKLVTCDTQEKQVTW
;
A
#
# COMPACT_ATOMS: atom_id res chain seq x y z
N MET A 1 17.03 28.15 5.48
CA MET A 1 17.38 27.18 4.44
C MET A 1 18.74 26.60 4.78
N ALA A 2 18.76 25.47 5.49
CA ALA A 2 19.94 24.64 5.59
C ALA A 2 19.70 23.51 4.60
N SER A 3 20.39 23.55 3.45
CA SER A 3 20.76 22.29 2.83
C SER A 3 21.56 21.53 3.90
N PHE A 4 21.32 20.23 4.01
CA PHE A 4 22.16 19.37 4.82
C PHE A 4 23.53 19.32 4.11
N GLN A 5 24.34 20.37 4.29
CA GLN A 5 25.72 20.39 3.83
C GLN A 5 26.48 19.44 4.74
N PRO A 6 27.20 18.45 4.19
CA PRO A 6 28.05 17.60 5.00
C PRO A 6 29.03 18.48 5.77
N LYS A 7 29.12 18.29 7.09
CA LYS A 7 30.15 18.95 7.90
C LYS A 7 31.51 18.62 7.29
N PRO A 8 32.35 19.63 6.99
CA PRO A 8 33.72 19.35 6.61
C PRO A 8 34.48 18.92 7.87
N ASP A 9 35.38 17.96 7.67
CA ASP A 9 36.33 17.39 8.62
C ASP A 9 35.85 16.14 9.38
N SER A 10 35.92 15.01 8.68
CA SER A 10 35.96 13.61 9.16
C SER A 10 34.90 13.18 10.18
N GLY A 11 33.81 12.57 9.73
CA GLY A 11 32.92 11.84 10.64
C GLY A 11 31.76 11.18 9.91
N TYR A 12 31.75 9.86 9.88
CA TYR A 12 30.58 9.08 9.46
C TYR A 12 29.38 9.52 10.31
N TYR A 13 28.21 9.73 9.69
CA TYR A 13 26.96 9.87 10.44
C TYR A 13 26.75 8.62 11.30
N THR A 14 26.14 8.79 12.46
CA THR A 14 25.90 7.72 13.43
C THR A 14 24.42 7.36 13.52
N VAL A 15 24.10 6.26 14.21
CA VAL A 15 22.72 5.90 14.55
C VAL A 15 22.04 6.99 15.39
N ALA A 16 22.77 7.69 16.25
CA ALA A 16 22.25 8.83 16.99
C ALA A 16 21.81 9.97 16.06
N ASP A 17 22.64 10.32 15.07
CA ASP A 17 22.29 11.33 14.06
C ASP A 17 21.08 10.88 13.24
N TRP A 18 20.99 9.59 12.90
CA TRP A 18 19.84 9.01 12.19
C TRP A 18 18.54 9.10 13.00
N LEU A 19 18.58 8.80 14.30
CA LEU A 19 17.43 8.93 15.19
C LEU A 19 16.96 10.39 15.28
N GLU A 20 17.90 11.33 15.47
CA GLU A 20 17.61 12.76 15.54
C GLU A 20 17.00 13.28 14.23
N LEU A 21 17.59 12.92 13.08
CA LEU A 21 17.13 13.31 11.75
C LEU A 21 15.67 12.91 11.49
N HIS A 22 15.25 11.78 12.04
CA HIS A 22 13.91 11.23 11.87
C HIS A 22 12.96 11.56 13.03
N GLY A 23 13.43 12.24 14.08
CA GLY A 23 12.65 12.49 15.29
C GLY A 23 12.23 11.21 16.02
N LEU A 24 13.04 10.15 15.95
CA LEU A 24 12.75 8.85 16.53
C LEU A 24 13.47 8.63 17.85
N GLU A 25 12.83 7.88 18.74
CA GLU A 25 13.49 7.29 19.90
C GLU A 25 13.76 5.79 19.66
N VAL A 26 14.82 5.25 20.27
CA VAL A 26 15.18 3.82 20.15
C VAL A 26 14.01 2.89 20.49
N PRO A 27 13.25 3.08 21.58
CA PRO A 27 12.13 2.19 21.91
C PRO A 27 11.05 2.19 20.83
N VAL A 28 10.74 3.36 20.25
CA VAL A 28 9.73 3.50 19.20
C VAL A 28 10.19 2.78 17.92
N ALA A 29 11.44 3.00 17.49
CA ALA A 29 12.00 2.30 16.33
C ALA A 29 11.95 0.78 16.51
N ARG A 30 12.32 0.28 17.71
CA ARG A 30 12.26 -1.16 18.03
C ARG A 30 10.83 -1.71 18.07
N GLU A 31 9.88 -0.96 18.61
CA GLU A 31 8.45 -1.35 18.62
C GLU A 31 7.96 -1.58 17.18
N TRP A 32 8.22 -0.64 16.27
CA TRP A 32 7.83 -0.78 14.87
C TRP A 32 8.55 -1.92 14.16
N LEU A 33 9.84 -2.12 14.39
CA LEU A 33 10.58 -3.25 13.80
C LEU A 33 10.09 -4.61 14.32
N SER A 34 9.68 -4.69 15.59
CA SER A 34 9.14 -5.94 16.16
C SER A 34 7.80 -6.37 15.55
N SER A 35 7.12 -5.47 14.84
CA SER A 35 5.87 -5.78 14.12
C SER A 35 6.09 -6.34 12.72
N VAL A 36 7.36 -6.40 12.26
CA VAL A 36 7.70 -7.04 11.00
C VAL A 36 7.60 -8.55 11.20
N SER A 37 6.63 -9.18 10.55
CA SER A 37 6.55 -10.63 10.47
C SER A 37 7.67 -11.14 9.57
N ASP A 38 8.32 -12.25 9.95
CA ASP A 38 9.23 -12.96 9.05
C ASP A 38 8.46 -13.32 7.78
N PRO A 39 8.88 -12.86 6.59
CA PRO A 39 8.24 -13.29 5.36
C PRO A 39 8.42 -14.80 5.22
N GLU A 40 7.31 -15.53 5.06
CA GLU A 40 7.37 -16.94 4.71
C GLU A 40 8.23 -17.08 3.45
N SER A 41 9.27 -17.89 3.53
CA SER A 41 10.26 -18.06 2.46
C SER A 41 9.55 -18.43 1.17
N ALA A 42 9.40 -17.46 0.26
CA ALA A 42 8.77 -17.69 -1.03
C ALA A 42 9.61 -18.72 -1.79
N ALA A 43 9.01 -19.88 -2.07
CA ALA A 43 9.64 -20.87 -2.93
C ALA A 43 9.93 -20.19 -4.27
N GLN A 44 11.22 -20.12 -4.64
CA GLN A 44 11.68 -19.56 -5.92
C GLN A 44 11.04 -20.34 -7.07
N SER A 45 9.87 -19.90 -7.52
CA SER A 45 9.33 -20.29 -8.81
C SER A 45 10.24 -19.69 -9.85
N ARG A 46 11.06 -20.52 -10.50
CA ARG A 46 11.84 -20.13 -11.66
C ARG A 46 10.86 -19.72 -12.77
N SER A 47 10.51 -18.45 -12.80
CA SER A 47 9.79 -17.86 -13.92
C SER A 47 10.63 -18.05 -15.18
N SER A 48 10.01 -18.51 -16.26
CA SER A 48 10.68 -18.59 -17.56
C SER A 48 11.22 -17.22 -17.94
N ALA A 49 12.37 -17.18 -18.63
CA ALA A 49 13.03 -15.94 -19.08
C ALA A 49 12.08 -15.11 -19.96
N GLN A 50 11.28 -14.28 -19.33
CA GLN A 50 10.38 -13.36 -19.99
C GLN A 50 11.15 -12.09 -20.28
N VAL A 51 11.14 -11.69 -21.54
CA VAL A 51 11.74 -10.43 -21.94
C VAL A 51 10.88 -9.31 -21.35
N LEU A 52 11.43 -8.56 -20.40
CA LEU A 52 10.73 -7.42 -19.85
C LEU A 52 10.65 -6.26 -20.87
N PRO A 53 9.64 -5.39 -20.70
CA PRO A 53 9.53 -4.14 -21.44
C PRO A 53 10.78 -3.27 -21.33
N SER A 54 10.88 -2.24 -22.17
CA SER A 54 11.88 -1.19 -22.02
C SER A 54 11.68 -0.38 -20.73
N ALA A 55 12.73 0.29 -20.26
CA ALA A 55 12.66 1.18 -19.10
C ALA A 55 11.56 2.25 -19.26
N GLU A 56 11.40 2.83 -20.46
CA GLU A 56 10.35 3.81 -20.77
C GLU A 56 8.93 3.23 -20.66
N GLU A 57 8.74 1.98 -21.06
CA GLU A 57 7.45 1.31 -20.89
C GLU A 57 7.16 1.04 -19.41
N ILE A 58 8.16 0.62 -18.63
CA ILE A 58 8.00 0.47 -17.17
C ILE A 58 7.74 1.81 -16.49
N TRP A 59 8.44 2.88 -16.88
CA TRP A 59 8.23 4.24 -16.38
C TRP A 59 6.80 4.73 -16.64
N SER A 60 6.28 4.47 -17.84
CA SER A 60 4.89 4.77 -18.20
C SER A 60 3.89 3.92 -17.40
N LEU A 61 4.18 2.63 -17.16
CA LEU A 61 3.36 1.76 -16.32
C LEU A 61 3.35 2.22 -14.85
N ALA A 62 4.51 2.58 -14.29
CA ALA A 62 4.63 3.11 -12.93
C ALA A 62 3.85 4.42 -12.77
N SER A 63 3.90 5.31 -13.77
CA SER A 63 3.08 6.52 -13.80
C SER A 63 1.58 6.22 -13.76
N ARG A 64 1.10 5.31 -14.60
CA ARG A 64 -0.32 4.90 -14.61
C ARG A 64 -0.73 4.25 -13.28
N ALA A 65 0.12 3.39 -12.74
CA ALA A 65 -0.12 2.73 -11.46
C ALA A 65 -0.23 3.75 -10.31
N LEU A 66 0.67 4.73 -10.27
CA LEU A 66 0.66 5.76 -9.24
C LEU A 66 -0.55 6.70 -9.36
N VAL A 67 -0.99 7.02 -10.58
CA VAL A 67 -2.23 7.78 -10.83
C VAL A 67 -3.45 7.09 -10.24
N GLU A 68 -3.55 5.76 -10.32
CA GLU A 68 -4.72 5.04 -9.80
C GLU A 68 -4.87 5.16 -8.28
N ILE A 69 -3.75 5.26 -7.56
CA ILE A 69 -3.77 5.40 -6.09
C ILE A 69 -3.68 6.86 -5.62
N LEU A 70 -3.23 7.79 -6.48
CA LEU A 70 -3.08 9.21 -6.15
C LEU A 70 -3.66 10.13 -7.26
N PRO A 71 -4.98 10.04 -7.53
CA PRO A 71 -5.61 10.82 -8.60
C PRO A 71 -5.54 12.33 -8.35
N GLU A 72 -5.39 12.78 -7.10
CA GLU A 72 -5.33 14.19 -6.73
C GLU A 72 -4.03 14.91 -7.10
N ILE A 73 -2.98 14.17 -7.48
CA ILE A 73 -1.71 14.70 -8.01
C ILE A 73 -1.44 14.23 -9.45
N LEU A 74 -2.50 13.83 -10.18
CA LEU A 74 -2.41 13.34 -11.56
C LEU A 74 -1.57 14.24 -12.47
N GLU A 75 -1.79 15.55 -12.43
CA GLU A 75 -1.10 16.51 -13.31
C GLU A 75 0.41 16.49 -13.07
N ASP A 76 0.84 16.43 -11.80
CA ASP A 76 2.24 16.35 -11.42
C ASP A 76 2.88 15.00 -11.79
N ILE A 77 2.15 13.89 -11.61
CA ILE A 77 2.61 12.56 -12.01
C ILE A 77 2.82 12.50 -13.53
N VAL A 78 1.88 13.03 -14.31
CA VAL A 78 1.97 13.09 -15.78
C VAL A 78 3.09 14.02 -16.23
N PHE A 79 3.24 15.18 -15.58
CA PHE A 79 4.34 16.10 -15.83
C PHE A 79 5.70 15.41 -15.66
N ILE A 80 5.90 14.66 -14.58
CA ILE A 80 7.14 13.94 -14.32
C ILE A 80 7.33 12.78 -15.31
N ARG A 81 6.26 12.05 -15.66
CA ARG A 81 6.33 11.02 -16.69
C ARG A 81 6.92 11.57 -18.00
N ASP A 82 6.45 12.75 -18.42
CA ASP A 82 6.76 13.32 -19.73
C ASP A 82 8.07 14.11 -19.75
N LEU A 83 8.41 14.82 -18.66
CA LEU A 83 9.48 15.81 -18.65
C LEU A 83 10.66 15.47 -17.73
N CYS A 84 10.60 14.41 -16.93
CA CYS A 84 11.75 13.94 -16.17
C CYS A 84 12.87 13.51 -17.12
N GLU A 85 14.08 13.99 -16.88
CA GLU A 85 15.26 13.53 -17.57
C GLU A 85 15.62 12.13 -17.03
N ARG A 86 15.99 11.23 -17.94
CA ARG A 86 16.26 9.81 -17.64
C ARG A 86 17.49 9.36 -18.40
N ASP A 87 18.40 8.69 -17.70
CA ASP A 87 19.55 7.99 -18.25
C ASP A 87 19.47 6.50 -17.87
N TRP A 88 19.08 5.66 -18.84
CA TRP A 88 18.93 4.22 -18.66
C TRP A 88 20.18 3.41 -19.00
N ASP A 89 21.22 4.09 -19.49
CA ASP A 89 22.48 3.50 -19.97
C ASP A 89 23.64 3.86 -19.03
N ALA A 90 23.35 4.14 -17.76
CA ALA A 90 24.37 4.42 -16.76
C ALA A 90 25.35 3.24 -16.62
N PRO A 91 26.59 3.47 -16.16
CA PRO A 91 27.55 2.39 -15.91
C PRO A 91 26.97 1.29 -15.02
N ALA A 92 27.27 0.02 -15.33
CA ALA A 92 26.69 -1.12 -14.61
C ALA A 92 27.07 -1.20 -13.13
N ASP A 93 28.13 -0.50 -12.71
CA ASP A 93 28.57 -0.35 -11.32
C ASP A 93 27.99 0.89 -10.61
N ALA A 94 27.29 1.76 -11.34
CA ALA A 94 26.60 2.91 -10.77
C ALA A 94 25.35 2.46 -10.01
N VAL A 95 25.19 2.97 -8.79
CA VAL A 95 23.97 2.75 -8.00
C VAL A 95 22.85 3.59 -8.64
N PRO A 96 21.66 3.01 -8.89
CA PRO A 96 20.49 3.77 -9.32
C PRO A 96 20.24 4.97 -8.41
N CYS A 97 19.87 6.10 -9.01
CA CYS A 97 19.56 7.29 -8.22
C CYS A 97 18.61 8.26 -8.92
N THR A 98 17.87 8.99 -8.10
CA THR A 98 17.13 10.19 -8.48
C THR A 98 17.81 11.42 -7.88
N LEU A 99 18.22 12.35 -8.73
CA LEU A 99 18.87 13.59 -8.35
C LEU A 99 17.89 14.75 -8.41
N ASP A 100 17.67 15.40 -7.27
CA ASP A 100 16.96 16.66 -7.20
C ASP A 100 17.84 17.79 -7.77
N ARG A 101 17.44 18.29 -8.95
CA ARG A 101 18.11 19.38 -9.64
C ARG A 101 17.42 20.68 -9.25
N VAL A 102 17.85 21.25 -8.12
CA VAL A 102 17.45 22.56 -7.58
C VAL A 102 17.05 23.60 -8.63
N GLU A 103 16.00 24.37 -8.31
CA GLU A 103 15.30 25.42 -9.09
C GLU A 103 15.23 25.26 -10.63
N HIS A 104 13.99 25.07 -11.11
CA HIS A 104 13.55 25.09 -12.51
C HIS A 104 13.95 23.89 -13.39
N HIS A 105 14.57 22.86 -12.83
CA HIS A 105 14.81 21.60 -13.53
C HIS A 105 13.95 20.48 -12.96
N THR A 106 13.51 19.59 -13.85
CA THR A 106 12.94 18.30 -13.43
C THR A 106 14.05 17.43 -12.82
N PRO A 107 13.70 16.49 -11.92
CA PRO A 107 14.66 15.51 -11.42
C PRO A 107 15.34 14.76 -12.57
N LEU A 108 16.55 14.26 -12.31
CA LEU A 108 17.24 13.32 -13.19
C LEU A 108 17.21 11.93 -12.54
N VAL A 109 16.73 10.94 -13.28
CA VAL A 109 16.84 9.53 -12.91
C VAL A 109 17.97 8.89 -13.71
N SER A 110 18.89 8.19 -13.05
CA SER A 110 19.99 7.49 -13.70
C SER A 110 20.12 6.07 -13.15
N MET A 111 20.11 5.06 -14.03
CA MET A 111 20.34 3.65 -13.70
C MET A 111 20.80 2.85 -14.91
N CYS A 112 21.41 1.68 -14.68
CA CYS A 112 21.73 0.73 -15.74
C CYS A 112 20.56 -0.26 -15.89
N TYR A 113 19.69 -0.08 -16.88
CA TYR A 113 18.52 -0.95 -17.06
C TYR A 113 18.85 -2.20 -17.88
N GLN A 114 18.88 -3.37 -17.23
CA GLN A 114 19.26 -4.66 -17.84
C GLN A 114 18.06 -5.56 -18.15
N ARG A 115 16.83 -5.03 -18.05
CA ARG A 115 15.56 -5.75 -18.31
C ARG A 115 15.31 -6.90 -17.34
N THR A 116 15.76 -6.78 -16.08
CA THR A 116 15.41 -7.70 -14.99
C THR A 116 14.18 -7.21 -14.22
N PRO A 117 13.42 -8.10 -13.55
CA PRO A 117 12.30 -7.68 -12.71
C PRO A 117 12.72 -6.70 -11.61
N GLU A 118 13.91 -6.88 -11.06
CA GLU A 118 14.55 -5.98 -10.11
C GLU A 118 14.77 -4.59 -10.72
N ASP A 119 15.24 -4.51 -11.97
CA ASP A 119 15.38 -3.23 -12.65
C ASP A 119 14.01 -2.55 -12.87
N ALA A 120 12.96 -3.32 -13.19
CA ALA A 120 11.63 -2.76 -13.39
C ALA A 120 11.03 -2.21 -12.09
N LEU A 121 11.24 -2.89 -10.96
CA LEU A 121 10.89 -2.36 -9.64
C LEU A 121 11.71 -1.11 -9.31
N CYS A 122 13.01 -1.11 -9.63
CA CYS A 122 13.87 0.05 -9.45
C CYS A 122 13.41 1.26 -10.29
N VAL A 123 12.95 1.07 -11.53
CA VAL A 123 12.34 2.15 -12.33
C VAL A 123 11.12 2.74 -11.61
N ALA A 124 10.25 1.91 -11.01
CA ALA A 124 9.11 2.41 -10.23
C ALA A 124 9.54 3.13 -8.95
N HIS A 125 10.56 2.61 -8.27
CA HIS A 125 11.17 3.23 -7.09
C HIS A 125 11.65 4.65 -7.38
N GLU A 126 12.49 4.81 -8.41
CA GLU A 126 13.02 6.10 -8.83
C GLU A 126 11.92 7.03 -9.37
N PHE A 127 10.88 6.49 -10.01
CA PHE A 127 9.70 7.27 -10.38
C PHE A 127 9.02 7.89 -9.15
N GLY A 128 8.85 7.11 -8.07
CA GLY A 128 8.32 7.58 -6.81
C GLY A 128 9.14 8.73 -6.22
N HIS A 129 10.47 8.62 -6.23
CA HIS A 129 11.36 9.71 -5.82
C HIS A 129 11.21 10.96 -6.71
N ALA A 130 11.19 10.80 -8.03
CA ALA A 130 11.08 11.93 -8.95
C ALA A 130 9.79 12.73 -8.74
N VAL A 131 8.66 12.04 -8.58
CA VAL A 131 7.37 12.68 -8.26
C VAL A 131 7.44 13.41 -6.93
N GLN A 132 8.02 12.78 -5.90
CA GLN A 132 8.13 13.40 -4.58
C GLN A 132 9.03 14.64 -4.58
N TYR A 133 10.20 14.61 -5.22
CA TYR A 133 11.08 15.79 -5.29
C TYR A 133 10.41 16.97 -6.00
N HIS A 134 9.70 16.70 -7.10
CA HIS A 134 8.94 17.73 -7.81
C HIS A 134 7.85 18.36 -6.93
N LEU A 135 7.06 17.53 -6.23
CA LEU A 135 5.97 18.00 -5.38
C LEU A 135 6.45 18.71 -4.11
N ALA A 136 7.55 18.25 -3.52
CA ALA A 136 8.11 18.85 -2.31
C ALA A 136 8.78 20.20 -2.56
N ARG A 137 9.11 20.55 -3.81
CA ARG A 137 9.65 21.87 -4.20
C ARG A 137 10.83 22.34 -3.35
N GLY A 138 11.79 21.42 -3.11
CA GLY A 138 12.98 21.69 -2.32
C GLY A 138 12.77 21.68 -0.80
N CYS A 139 11.58 21.30 -0.31
CA CYS A 139 11.38 20.97 1.10
C CYS A 139 12.24 19.77 1.49
N PHE A 140 12.83 19.82 2.67
CA PHE A 140 13.56 18.67 3.22
C PHE A 140 12.59 17.53 3.52
N ILE A 141 12.93 16.32 3.08
CA ILE A 141 12.20 15.09 3.37
C ILE A 141 13.16 14.13 4.03
N SER A 142 12.79 13.62 5.21
CA SER A 142 13.63 12.67 5.93
C SER A 142 13.82 11.39 5.10
N PRO A 143 14.99 10.74 5.12
CA PRO A 143 15.27 9.53 4.34
C PRO A 143 14.19 8.45 4.40
N ILE A 144 13.68 8.07 5.58
CA ILE A 144 12.58 7.08 5.68
C ILE A 144 11.36 7.49 4.83
N LEU A 145 10.91 8.74 4.92
CA LEU A 145 9.75 9.23 4.17
C LEU A 145 10.01 9.31 2.66
N ARG A 146 11.28 9.42 2.23
CA ARG A 146 11.63 9.32 0.81
C ARG A 146 11.44 7.91 0.29
N GLU A 147 11.93 6.95 1.06
CA GLU A 147 11.79 5.53 0.75
C GLU A 147 10.32 5.07 0.82
N VAL A 148 9.50 5.65 1.71
CA VAL A 148 8.04 5.34 1.75
C VAL A 148 7.38 5.66 0.41
N ALA A 149 7.67 6.83 -0.18
CA ALA A 149 7.11 7.21 -1.48
C ALA A 149 7.59 6.26 -2.59
N ALA A 150 8.86 5.88 -2.59
CA ALA A 150 9.42 4.98 -3.59
C ALA A 150 8.84 3.55 -3.49
N PHE A 151 8.76 3.00 -2.27
CA PHE A 151 8.14 1.70 -2.05
C PHE A 151 6.63 1.68 -2.32
N ALA A 152 5.94 2.80 -2.11
CA ALA A 152 4.54 2.92 -2.51
C ALA A 152 4.38 2.84 -4.04
N ALA A 153 5.28 3.46 -4.80
CA ALA A 153 5.28 3.37 -6.27
C ALA A 153 5.59 1.95 -6.78
N GLU A 154 6.54 1.23 -6.14
CA GLU A 154 6.79 -0.17 -6.45
C GLU A 154 5.54 -1.05 -6.24
N LYS A 155 4.91 -0.93 -5.06
CA LYS A 155 3.73 -1.73 -4.74
C LYS A 155 2.55 -1.37 -5.65
N ALA A 156 2.37 -0.10 -5.97
CA ALA A 156 1.40 0.35 -6.96
C ALA A 156 1.63 -0.32 -8.31
N LEU A 157 2.88 -0.39 -8.80
CA LEU A 157 3.20 -1.07 -10.06
C LEU A 157 2.85 -2.57 -10.00
N ILE A 158 3.17 -3.26 -8.91
CA ILE A 158 2.84 -4.69 -8.74
C ILE A 158 1.32 -4.89 -8.78
N ASP A 159 0.58 -4.10 -8.02
CA ASP A 159 -0.87 -4.21 -7.95
C ASP A 159 -1.53 -3.84 -9.28
N PHE A 160 -1.00 -2.83 -9.98
CA PHE A 160 -1.43 -2.44 -11.31
C PHE A 160 -1.18 -3.54 -12.35
N THR A 161 0.03 -4.11 -12.37
CA THR A 161 0.40 -5.16 -13.32
C THR A 161 -0.38 -6.45 -13.07
N HIS A 162 -0.75 -6.77 -11.83
CA HIS A 162 -1.68 -7.86 -11.55
C HIS A 162 -3.00 -7.74 -12.33
N ARG A 163 -3.47 -6.51 -12.59
CA ARG A 163 -4.70 -6.23 -13.33
C ARG A 163 -4.47 -6.11 -14.83
N GLU A 164 -3.54 -5.24 -15.21
CA GLU A 164 -3.42 -4.73 -16.58
C GLU A 164 -2.35 -5.47 -17.39
N ARG A 165 -1.38 -6.11 -16.72
CA ARG A 165 -0.26 -6.83 -17.32
C ARG A 165 0.06 -8.11 -16.55
N PRO A 166 -0.88 -9.09 -16.48
CA PRO A 166 -0.68 -10.31 -15.70
C PRO A 166 0.55 -11.11 -16.15
N ASP A 167 0.99 -10.89 -17.39
CA ASP A 167 2.24 -11.42 -17.93
C ASP A 167 3.46 -10.94 -17.13
N LEU A 168 3.48 -9.71 -16.63
CA LEU A 168 4.61 -9.17 -15.85
C LEU A 168 4.47 -9.44 -14.34
N TYR A 169 3.23 -9.58 -13.86
CA TYR A 169 2.93 -9.63 -12.43
C TYR A 169 3.73 -10.70 -11.67
N GLY A 170 3.78 -11.93 -12.18
CA GLY A 170 4.43 -13.04 -11.49
C GLY A 170 5.93 -12.81 -11.25
N SER A 171 6.65 -12.26 -12.23
CA SER A 171 8.09 -11.99 -12.11
C SER A 171 8.37 -10.77 -11.25
N LEU A 172 7.59 -9.69 -11.39
CA LEU A 172 7.73 -8.49 -10.55
C LEU A 172 7.42 -8.79 -9.09
N ARG A 173 6.35 -9.54 -8.82
CA ARG A 173 5.99 -9.95 -7.46
C ARG A 173 7.07 -10.82 -6.82
N ALA A 174 7.61 -11.79 -7.56
CA ALA A 174 8.66 -12.66 -7.04
C ALA A 174 9.96 -11.88 -6.71
N ALA A 175 10.34 -10.91 -7.54
CA ALA A 175 11.49 -10.05 -7.26
C ALA A 175 11.26 -9.13 -6.05
N TRP A 176 10.05 -8.58 -5.93
CA TRP A 176 9.66 -7.78 -4.77
C TRP A 176 9.66 -8.61 -3.48
N GLU A 177 9.10 -9.82 -3.49
CA GLU A 177 9.13 -10.74 -2.34
C GLU A 177 10.56 -11.12 -1.96
N ALA A 178 11.45 -11.34 -2.96
CA ALA A 178 12.86 -11.63 -2.72
C ALA A 178 13.60 -10.45 -2.07
N ASP A 179 13.35 -9.21 -2.52
CA ASP A 179 13.92 -8.00 -1.89
C ASP A 179 13.34 -7.77 -0.49
N SER A 180 12.04 -7.98 -0.29
CA SER A 180 11.38 -7.91 1.03
C SER A 180 11.97 -8.90 2.02
N CYS A 181 12.34 -10.12 1.60
CA CYS A 181 13.09 -11.07 2.44
C CYS A 181 14.44 -10.52 2.90
N VAL A 182 15.15 -9.76 2.06
CA VAL A 182 16.42 -9.13 2.43
C VAL A 182 16.19 -7.97 3.40
N ILE A 183 15.20 -7.13 3.12
CA ILE A 183 14.85 -5.96 3.94
C ILE A 183 14.37 -6.40 5.33
N PHE A 184 13.39 -7.30 5.38
CA PHE A 184 12.76 -7.74 6.64
C PHE A 184 13.56 -8.79 7.41
N GLY A 185 14.50 -9.47 6.77
CA GLY A 185 15.49 -10.30 7.47
C GLY A 185 16.75 -9.51 7.80
N ARG A 186 17.70 -9.51 6.87
CA ARG A 186 19.07 -8.99 7.08
C ARG A 186 19.10 -7.51 7.49
N ASP A 187 18.30 -6.64 6.87
CA ASP A 187 18.39 -5.21 7.15
C ASP A 187 17.69 -4.83 8.48
N VAL A 188 16.62 -5.54 8.85
CA VAL A 188 16.02 -5.45 10.20
C VAL A 188 17.00 -5.88 11.28
N GLU A 189 17.68 -7.03 11.11
CA GLU A 189 18.71 -7.50 12.06
C GLU A 189 19.82 -6.46 12.25
N LYS A 190 20.37 -5.95 11.15
CA LYS A 190 21.40 -4.91 11.19
C LYS A 190 20.91 -3.64 11.88
N LEU A 191 19.68 -3.21 11.62
CA LEU A 191 19.13 -2.03 12.28
C LEU A 191 18.91 -2.29 13.78
N HIS A 192 18.44 -3.46 14.17
CA HIS A 192 18.32 -3.85 15.58
C HIS A 192 19.67 -3.81 16.31
N GLU A 193 20.72 -4.39 15.71
CA GLU A 193 22.07 -4.34 16.25
C GLU A 193 22.57 -2.90 16.36
N ALA A 194 22.42 -2.09 15.31
CA ALA A 194 22.84 -0.70 15.29
C ALA A 194 22.11 0.14 16.36
N LEU A 195 20.83 -0.12 16.61
CA LEU A 195 20.05 0.52 17.67
C LEU A 195 20.51 0.13 19.09
N THR A 196 21.45 -0.79 19.27
CA THR A 196 22.09 -1.07 20.57
C THR A 196 23.29 -0.16 20.86
N ASP A 197 23.86 0.45 19.82
CA ASP A 197 25.02 1.35 19.91
C ASP A 197 24.74 2.65 19.12
N PRO A 198 24.34 3.73 19.80
CA PRO A 198 24.08 5.02 19.16
C PRO A 198 25.28 5.59 18.37
N THR A 199 26.50 5.12 18.62
CA THR A 199 27.72 5.55 17.92
C THR A 199 28.05 4.73 16.67
N ALA A 200 27.30 3.64 16.43
CA ALA A 200 27.47 2.81 15.25
C ALA A 200 27.29 3.65 13.96
N PRO A 201 28.04 3.35 12.89
CA PRO A 201 27.98 4.10 11.65
C PRO A 201 26.61 3.91 10.97
N TYR A 202 26.03 5.02 10.52
CA TYR A 202 24.83 5.04 9.71
C TYR A 202 25.09 4.50 8.30
N ALA A 203 24.21 3.61 7.85
CA ALA A 203 24.15 3.15 6.47
C ALA A 203 22.77 3.46 5.89
N TYR A 204 22.69 3.94 4.64
CA TYR A 204 21.43 4.38 4.04
C TYR A 204 20.33 3.30 4.03
N ARG A 205 20.71 2.02 3.89
CA ARG A 205 19.76 0.89 3.94
C ARG A 205 19.05 0.74 5.29
N MET A 206 19.52 1.38 6.36
CA MET A 206 18.81 1.43 7.65
C MET A 206 17.43 2.10 7.53
N ASN A 207 17.18 2.90 6.49
CA ASN A 207 15.87 3.50 6.25
C ASN A 207 14.84 2.50 5.72
N TYR A 208 15.28 1.40 5.10
CA TYR A 208 14.42 0.56 4.26
C TYR A 208 13.40 -0.24 5.07
N PRO A 209 13.73 -0.88 6.21
CA PRO A 209 12.77 -1.69 6.95
C PRO A 209 11.51 -0.93 7.37
N LEU A 210 11.68 0.24 8.01
CA LEU A 210 10.56 1.07 8.43
C LEU A 210 9.81 1.64 7.23
N ALA A 211 10.52 2.07 6.19
CA ALA A 211 9.88 2.64 5.01
C ALA A 211 9.02 1.61 4.24
N ARG A 212 9.52 0.38 4.05
CA ARG A 212 8.78 -0.70 3.39
C ARG A 212 7.52 -1.06 4.16
N LEU A 213 7.66 -1.23 5.49
CA LEU A 213 6.54 -1.50 6.37
C LEU A 213 5.47 -0.39 6.30
N LEU A 214 5.87 0.87 6.40
CA LEU A 214 4.94 2.00 6.37
C LEU A 214 4.25 2.15 5.00
N ALA A 215 4.97 1.92 3.91
CA ALA A 215 4.38 1.95 2.57
C ALA A 215 3.31 0.86 2.40
N GLU A 216 3.58 -0.36 2.88
CA GLU A 216 2.59 -1.46 2.85
C GLU A 216 1.35 -1.15 3.69
N GLU A 217 1.54 -0.67 4.91
CA GLU A 217 0.44 -0.34 5.81
C GLU A 217 -0.44 0.79 5.26
N LEU A 218 0.17 1.83 4.67
CA LEU A 218 -0.56 2.93 4.04
C LEU A 218 -1.41 2.47 2.86
N LEU A 219 -0.86 1.59 2.02
CA LEU A 219 -1.57 1.07 0.86
C LEU A 219 -2.66 0.06 1.24
N ASN A 220 -2.45 -0.74 2.27
CA ASN A 220 -3.45 -1.69 2.77
C ASN A 220 -4.65 -0.98 3.41
N ALA A 221 -4.42 0.16 4.08
CA ALA A 221 -5.48 0.95 4.70
C ALA A 221 -6.46 1.57 3.68
N SER A 222 -6.16 1.55 2.37
CA SER A 222 -6.95 2.19 1.30
C SER A 222 -7.25 3.68 1.52
N ASP A 223 -6.53 4.33 2.43
CA ASP A 223 -6.57 5.77 2.68
C ASP A 223 -5.31 6.42 2.10
N PHE A 224 -5.44 6.83 0.84
CA PHE A 224 -4.36 7.46 0.09
C PHE A 224 -4.14 8.93 0.46
N GLY A 225 -5.00 9.53 1.29
CA GLY A 225 -4.90 10.93 1.69
C GLY A 225 -3.60 11.23 2.43
N ASP A 226 -3.08 10.28 3.20
CA ASP A 226 -1.79 10.41 3.87
C ASP A 226 -0.61 10.19 2.93
N LEU A 227 -0.75 9.31 1.93
CA LEU A 227 0.28 9.09 0.92
C LEU A 227 0.49 10.35 0.06
N GLY A 228 -0.58 11.01 -0.37
CA GLY A 228 -0.48 12.29 -1.09
C GLY A 228 0.23 13.39 -0.28
N LYS A 229 0.12 13.39 1.06
CA LYS A 229 0.87 14.34 1.91
C LYS A 229 2.36 13.99 1.98
N ILE A 230 2.71 12.70 1.99
CA ILE A 230 4.10 12.22 1.98
C ILE A 230 4.81 12.65 0.69
N TYR A 231 4.14 12.53 -0.45
CA TYR A 231 4.68 13.00 -1.74
C TYR A 231 4.96 14.52 -1.77
N ARG A 232 4.19 15.31 -1.02
CA ARG A 232 4.38 16.76 -0.90
C ARG A 232 5.40 17.15 0.18
N GLY A 233 6.00 16.18 0.89
CA GLY A 233 6.90 16.44 2.02
C GLY A 233 6.19 17.04 3.24
N GLY A 234 4.89 16.77 3.41
CA GLY A 234 4.06 17.36 4.45
C GLY A 234 4.31 16.84 5.87
N PRO A 235 4.11 15.53 6.14
CA PRO A 235 4.18 15.00 7.51
C PRO A 235 5.62 14.75 7.94
N SER A 236 5.88 14.86 9.24
CA SER A 236 7.10 14.29 9.85
C SER A 236 6.89 12.81 10.16
N LEU A 237 7.98 12.05 10.27
CA LEU A 237 7.88 10.62 10.58
C LEU A 237 7.13 10.34 11.91
N PRO A 238 7.35 11.08 13.02
CA PRO A 238 6.61 10.84 14.25
C PRO A 238 5.09 11.04 14.11
N VAL A 239 4.66 12.01 13.30
CA VAL A 239 3.24 12.23 13.01
C VAL A 239 2.66 11.05 12.25
N LEU A 240 3.39 10.54 11.25
CA LEU A 240 2.98 9.35 10.50
C LEU A 240 2.90 8.12 11.42
N LEU A 241 3.92 7.85 12.23
CA LEU A 241 3.92 6.72 13.16
C LEU A 241 2.76 6.80 14.17
N SER A 242 2.43 8.00 14.68
CA SER A 242 1.28 8.17 15.58
C SER A 242 -0.03 7.82 14.88
N ALA A 243 -0.26 8.35 13.68
CA ALA A 243 -1.47 8.07 12.90
C ALA A 243 -1.61 6.57 12.60
N MET A 244 -0.50 5.91 12.27
CA MET A 244 -0.50 4.47 11.99
C MET A 244 -0.66 3.62 13.26
N LYS A 245 -0.15 4.07 14.40
CA LYS A 245 -0.36 3.40 15.70
C LYS A 245 -1.82 3.46 16.13
N ASP A 246 -2.50 4.58 15.93
CA ASP A 246 -3.92 4.70 16.22
C ASP A 246 -4.76 3.74 15.35
N ARG A 247 -4.40 3.59 14.07
CA ARG A 247 -5.01 2.61 13.16
C ARG A 247 -4.75 1.17 13.58
N ARG A 248 -3.48 0.85 13.90
CA ARG A 248 -3.10 -0.48 14.40
C ARG A 248 -3.73 -0.79 15.74
N GLY A 249 -3.87 0.18 16.63
CA GLY A 249 -4.55 0.01 17.92
C GLY A 249 -6.01 -0.42 17.73
N ALA A 250 -6.72 0.17 16.77
CA ALA A 250 -8.08 -0.26 16.40
C ALA A 250 -8.13 -1.69 15.81
N ALA A 251 -7.08 -2.11 15.09
CA ALA A 251 -6.98 -3.47 14.54
C ALA A 251 -6.48 -4.53 15.55
N ILE A 252 -5.65 -4.15 16.53
CA ILE A 252 -4.97 -5.05 17.49
C ILE A 252 -5.86 -5.43 18.69
N GLU A 253 -6.91 -4.67 19.01
CA GLU A 253 -7.89 -5.10 20.03
C GLU A 253 -8.69 -6.36 19.63
N GLY A 254 -8.45 -6.89 18.42
CA GLY A 254 -9.17 -8.02 17.86
C GLY A 254 -10.62 -7.65 17.58
N ASN A 255 -11.37 -8.61 17.05
CA ASN A 255 -12.80 -8.41 16.84
C ASN A 255 -13.51 -8.31 18.20
N TYR A 256 -13.73 -7.08 18.65
CA TYR A 256 -14.41 -6.74 19.90
C TYR A 256 -15.94 -6.74 19.77
N LEU A 257 -16.46 -6.94 18.55
CA LEU A 257 -17.90 -7.01 18.31
C LEU A 257 -18.50 -8.23 19.03
N PRO A 258 -19.74 -8.11 19.52
CA PRO A 258 -20.41 -9.21 20.20
C PRO A 258 -20.67 -10.37 19.25
N GLN A 259 -20.81 -11.57 19.81
CA GLN A 259 -21.28 -12.74 19.06
C GLN A 259 -22.68 -12.49 18.49
N VAL A 260 -22.91 -12.95 17.27
CA VAL A 260 -24.20 -12.86 16.60
C VAL A 260 -25.11 -13.96 17.13
N PRO A 261 -26.31 -13.62 17.63
CA PRO A 261 -27.30 -14.62 18.00
C PRO A 261 -27.67 -15.50 16.80
N ASP A 262 -28.02 -16.76 17.05
CA ASP A 262 -28.54 -17.64 16.01
C ASP A 262 -29.74 -16.99 15.32
N ALA A 263 -29.78 -17.09 13.99
CA ALA A 263 -30.85 -16.53 13.19
C ALA A 263 -32.19 -17.18 13.56
N ASP A 264 -33.13 -16.38 14.07
CA ASP A 264 -34.49 -16.85 14.33
C ASP A 264 -35.25 -16.90 13.01
N ALA A 265 -35.51 -18.11 12.52
CA ALA A 265 -36.25 -18.34 11.29
C ALA A 265 -37.67 -17.75 11.31
N SER A 266 -38.22 -17.46 12.50
CA SER A 266 -39.55 -16.86 12.67
C SER A 266 -39.55 -15.33 12.63
N SER A 267 -38.39 -14.66 12.59
CA SER A 267 -38.29 -13.20 12.69
C SER A 267 -37.34 -12.57 11.64
N ALA A 268 -37.75 -12.61 10.37
CA ALA A 268 -36.99 -12.04 9.25
C ALA A 268 -36.66 -10.54 9.42
N ALA A 269 -37.56 -9.77 10.05
CA ALA A 269 -37.33 -8.36 10.36
C ALA A 269 -36.19 -8.17 11.37
N MET A 270 -36.12 -9.00 12.42
CA MET A 270 -35.06 -8.91 13.42
C MET A 270 -33.69 -9.28 12.83
N ASN A 271 -33.62 -10.33 12.02
CA ASN A 271 -32.40 -10.72 11.32
C ASN A 271 -31.91 -9.60 10.37
N SER A 272 -32.85 -8.87 9.78
CA SER A 272 -32.53 -7.71 8.93
C SER A 272 -31.96 -6.54 9.75
N TYR A 273 -32.59 -6.18 10.88
CA TYR A 273 -32.05 -5.14 11.76
C TYR A 273 -30.67 -5.50 12.32
N GLN A 274 -30.45 -6.77 12.68
CA GLN A 274 -29.13 -7.25 13.10
C GLN A 274 -28.10 -7.07 11.99
N SER A 275 -28.44 -7.42 10.75
CA SER A 275 -27.54 -7.27 9.60
C SER A 275 -27.16 -5.82 9.35
N LEU A 276 -28.14 -4.90 9.42
CA LEU A 276 -27.89 -3.46 9.33
C LEU A 276 -26.97 -2.95 10.44
N GLY A 277 -27.22 -3.37 11.68
CA GLY A 277 -26.38 -3.00 12.83
C GLY A 277 -24.95 -3.50 12.69
N MET A 278 -24.76 -4.75 12.25
CA MET A 278 -23.43 -5.31 12.00
C MET A 278 -22.68 -4.55 10.91
N MET A 279 -23.32 -4.25 9.78
CA MET A 279 -22.71 -3.47 8.71
C MET A 279 -22.30 -2.07 9.18
N ALA A 280 -23.14 -1.42 10.00
CA ALA A 280 -22.82 -0.10 10.55
C ALA A 280 -21.62 -0.13 11.49
N LEU A 281 -21.54 -1.11 12.40
CA LEU A 281 -20.40 -1.27 13.31
C LEU A 281 -19.11 -1.56 12.53
N LEU A 282 -19.17 -2.50 11.58
CA LEU A 282 -18.03 -2.81 10.72
C LEU A 282 -17.58 -1.60 9.90
N ASP A 283 -18.51 -0.76 9.43
CA ASP A 283 -18.15 0.47 8.72
C ASP A 283 -17.49 1.48 9.63
N ILE A 284 -18.00 1.68 10.85
CA ILE A 284 -17.39 2.57 11.85
C ILE A 284 -15.95 2.16 12.11
N ASP A 285 -15.67 0.87 12.24
CA ASP A 285 -14.31 0.35 12.46
C ASP A 285 -13.42 0.40 11.21
N TYR A 286 -14.02 0.34 10.02
CA TYR A 286 -13.27 0.44 8.76
C TYR A 286 -12.78 1.88 8.51
N LEU A 287 -13.35 2.88 9.18
CA LEU A 287 -12.91 4.28 9.20
C LEU A 287 -12.75 4.97 7.82
N ALA A 288 -13.37 4.41 6.75
CA ALA A 288 -13.28 4.95 5.40
C ALA A 288 -14.60 4.90 4.61
N GLY A 289 -14.93 6.06 4.01
CA GLY A 289 -15.95 6.27 2.97
C GLY A 289 -17.41 6.28 3.45
N GLU A 290 -17.91 5.18 3.98
CA GLU A 290 -19.33 5.05 4.35
C GLU A 290 -19.69 5.68 5.72
N PRO A 291 -18.82 5.67 6.75
CA PRO A 291 -19.10 6.34 8.03
C PRO A 291 -19.30 7.85 7.92
N GLU A 292 -18.82 8.46 6.83
CA GLU A 292 -18.90 9.91 6.59
C GLU A 292 -20.23 10.33 5.95
N LYS A 293 -21.01 9.37 5.43
CA LYS A 293 -22.32 9.65 4.83
C LYS A 293 -23.35 10.00 5.90
N ASN A 294 -24.35 10.78 5.52
CA ASN A 294 -25.48 11.01 6.42
C ASN A 294 -26.21 9.67 6.68
N ILE A 295 -26.73 9.50 7.90
CA ILE A 295 -27.32 8.24 8.34
C ILE A 295 -28.53 7.81 7.50
N GLY A 296 -29.26 8.75 6.91
CA GLY A 296 -30.42 8.47 6.04
C GLY A 296 -30.00 7.86 4.70
N GLU A 297 -28.98 8.40 4.06
CA GLU A 297 -28.39 7.87 2.82
C GLU A 297 -27.73 6.52 3.04
N TYR A 298 -26.97 6.39 4.15
CA TYR A 298 -26.36 5.14 4.58
C TYR A 298 -27.43 4.04 4.71
N TYR A 299 -28.48 4.32 5.49
CA TYR A 299 -29.56 3.38 5.74
C TYR A 299 -30.30 3.00 4.46
N ALA A 300 -30.68 3.99 3.64
CA ALA A 300 -31.41 3.74 2.40
C ALA A 300 -30.65 2.83 1.43
N SER A 301 -29.33 3.04 1.28
CA SER A 301 -28.49 2.20 0.43
C SER A 301 -28.41 0.76 0.94
N ARG A 302 -28.18 0.54 2.25
CA ARG A 302 -28.08 -0.82 2.81
C ARG A 302 -29.39 -1.58 2.76
N VAL A 303 -30.51 -0.91 3.05
CA VAL A 303 -31.83 -1.52 2.95
C VAL A 303 -32.15 -1.90 1.51
N ALA A 304 -31.77 -1.09 0.52
CA ALA A 304 -31.95 -1.44 -0.89
C ALA A 304 -31.21 -2.74 -1.24
N HIS A 305 -29.93 -2.85 -0.90
CA HIS A 305 -29.16 -4.08 -1.14
C HIS A 305 -29.72 -5.29 -0.39
N MET A 306 -30.18 -5.12 0.84
CA MET A 306 -30.81 -6.21 1.58
C MET A 306 -32.13 -6.67 0.97
N HIS A 307 -32.95 -5.73 0.49
CA HIS A 307 -34.19 -6.04 -0.21
C HIS A 307 -33.93 -6.78 -1.53
N GLU A 308 -32.88 -6.39 -2.25
CA GLU A 308 -32.43 -7.05 -3.48
C GLU A 308 -31.63 -8.33 -3.24
N GLN A 309 -31.38 -8.69 -1.98
CA GLN A 309 -30.52 -9.82 -1.58
C GLN A 309 -29.09 -9.74 -2.14
N THR A 310 -28.58 -8.51 -2.26
CA THR A 310 -27.25 -8.19 -2.73
C THR A 310 -26.33 -7.63 -1.63
N ALA A 311 -26.63 -7.99 -0.38
CA ALA A 311 -25.80 -7.73 0.80
C ALA A 311 -25.55 -9.02 1.57
N PHE A 312 -24.36 -9.14 2.16
CA PHE A 312 -23.97 -10.29 2.97
C PHE A 312 -23.03 -9.85 4.09
N VAL A 313 -23.26 -10.35 5.31
CA VAL A 313 -22.35 -10.20 6.45
C VAL A 313 -21.67 -11.53 6.73
N ALA A 314 -20.33 -11.53 6.76
CA ALA A 314 -19.52 -12.68 7.11
C ALA A 314 -19.37 -12.79 8.63
N ILE A 315 -19.70 -13.97 9.16
CA ILE A 315 -19.55 -14.30 10.58
C ILE A 315 -18.35 -15.24 10.72
N GLY A 316 -17.37 -14.87 11.53
CA GLY A 316 -16.15 -15.64 11.78
C GLY A 316 -16.37 -16.91 12.59
N SER A 317 -15.32 -17.70 12.75
CA SER A 317 -15.34 -18.94 13.56
C SER A 317 -15.72 -18.73 15.03
N GLU A 318 -15.45 -17.54 15.57
CA GLU A 318 -15.84 -17.14 16.93
C GLU A 318 -17.32 -16.72 17.06
N GLY A 319 -18.09 -16.78 15.98
CA GLY A 319 -19.49 -16.33 15.96
C GLY A 319 -19.65 -14.82 15.90
N LYS A 320 -18.58 -14.06 15.63
CA LYS A 320 -18.59 -12.58 15.55
C LYS A 320 -18.61 -12.09 14.10
N PRO A 321 -19.19 -10.92 13.81
CA PRO A 321 -19.14 -10.35 12.46
C PRO A 321 -17.72 -9.88 12.13
N ILE A 322 -17.13 -10.40 11.06
CA ILE A 322 -15.73 -10.14 10.65
C ILE A 322 -15.62 -9.23 9.42
N GLY A 323 -16.73 -9.02 8.72
CA GLY A 323 -16.79 -8.19 7.53
C GLY A 323 -18.11 -8.35 6.79
N TYR A 324 -18.29 -7.58 5.74
CA TYR A 324 -19.49 -7.67 4.91
C TYR A 324 -19.22 -7.19 3.48
N ALA A 325 -20.13 -7.53 2.57
CA ALA A 325 -20.06 -7.11 1.17
C ALA A 325 -21.43 -6.69 0.64
N ASN A 326 -21.43 -5.69 -0.24
CA ASN A 326 -22.58 -5.30 -1.05
C ASN A 326 -22.20 -5.36 -2.53
N TRP A 327 -23.13 -5.75 -3.37
CA TRP A 327 -22.91 -5.83 -4.81
C TRP A 327 -24.13 -5.42 -5.63
N GLU A 328 -23.94 -5.30 -6.93
CA GLU A 328 -25.00 -5.21 -7.92
C GLU A 328 -24.79 -6.32 -8.95
N VAL A 329 -25.87 -6.85 -9.49
CA VAL A 329 -25.82 -7.78 -10.63
C VAL A 329 -25.98 -6.96 -11.91
N ASP A 330 -25.12 -7.18 -12.90
CA ASP A 330 -25.21 -6.47 -14.17
C ASP A 330 -26.53 -6.80 -14.87
N LYS A 331 -27.18 -5.76 -15.41
CA LYS A 331 -28.50 -5.88 -16.05
C LYS A 331 -28.46 -6.69 -17.35
N ASN A 332 -27.29 -6.75 -18.00
CA ASN A 332 -27.11 -7.41 -19.28
C ASN A 332 -26.44 -8.79 -19.14
N ASP A 333 -25.74 -9.04 -18.03
CA ASP A 333 -25.13 -10.34 -17.73
C ASP A 333 -25.27 -10.69 -16.24
N ALA A 334 -26.20 -11.60 -15.92
CA ALA A 334 -26.46 -12.03 -14.56
C ALA A 334 -25.28 -12.77 -13.88
N ARG A 335 -24.25 -13.14 -14.65
CA ARG A 335 -23.01 -13.70 -14.10
C ARG A 335 -22.05 -12.60 -13.65
N LEU A 336 -22.19 -11.37 -14.14
CA LEU A 336 -21.31 -10.28 -13.80
C LEU A 336 -21.81 -9.59 -12.52
N ILE A 337 -21.03 -9.70 -11.45
CA ILE A 337 -21.36 -9.16 -10.14
C ILE A 337 -20.40 -8.02 -9.82
N ARG A 338 -20.93 -6.81 -9.67
CA ARG A 338 -20.14 -5.61 -9.36
C ARG A 338 -20.16 -5.35 -7.86
N LEU A 339 -19.06 -5.64 -7.18
CA LEU A 339 -18.87 -5.28 -5.77
C LEU A 339 -18.88 -3.77 -5.61
N LYS A 340 -19.81 -3.29 -4.78
CA LYS A 340 -19.90 -1.89 -4.35
C LYS A 340 -19.12 -1.63 -3.08
N ARG A 341 -19.06 -2.63 -2.20
CA ARG A 341 -18.32 -2.55 -0.96
C ARG A 341 -17.87 -3.93 -0.52
N LEU A 342 -16.66 -4.00 0.01
CA LEU A 342 -16.14 -5.10 0.79
C LEU A 342 -15.44 -4.47 1.99
N SER A 343 -15.91 -4.77 3.20
CA SER A 343 -15.34 -4.23 4.44
C SER A 343 -14.94 -5.39 5.34
N ALA A 344 -13.71 -5.36 5.85
CA ALA A 344 -13.16 -6.35 6.78
C ALA A 344 -12.19 -5.64 7.76
N PRO A 345 -12.70 -4.81 8.68
CA PRO A 345 -11.88 -3.90 9.48
C PRO A 345 -10.90 -4.59 10.43
N PHE A 346 -11.10 -5.88 10.72
CA PHE A 346 -10.26 -6.67 11.61
C PHE A 346 -9.24 -7.55 10.87
N GLY A 347 -8.96 -7.26 9.59
CA GLY A 347 -7.95 -7.97 8.79
C GLY A 347 -8.37 -9.36 8.29
N ASN A 348 -9.68 -9.64 8.24
CA ASN A 348 -10.24 -10.93 7.79
C ASN A 348 -10.63 -10.94 6.30
N ASP A 349 -10.02 -10.11 5.46
CA ASP A 349 -10.41 -9.91 4.05
C ASP A 349 -10.51 -11.21 3.25
N LEU A 350 -9.57 -12.14 3.44
CA LEU A 350 -9.56 -13.42 2.75
C LEU A 350 -10.78 -14.27 3.14
N GLU A 351 -11.04 -14.40 4.44
CA GLU A 351 -12.16 -15.19 4.96
C GLU A 351 -13.51 -14.59 4.52
N VAL A 352 -13.64 -13.26 4.53
CA VAL A 352 -14.85 -12.57 4.06
C VAL A 352 -15.07 -12.84 2.57
N ARG A 353 -14.01 -12.81 1.75
CA ARG A 353 -14.08 -13.11 0.30
C ARG A 353 -14.44 -14.56 0.03
N GLU A 354 -13.81 -15.52 0.70
CA GLU A 354 -14.13 -16.94 0.55
C GLU A 354 -15.59 -17.21 0.89
N LYS A 355 -16.08 -16.63 1.99
CA LYS A 355 -17.49 -16.74 2.41
C LYS A 355 -18.44 -16.07 1.43
N LEU A 356 -18.07 -14.93 0.86
CA LEU A 356 -18.83 -14.28 -0.20
C LEU A 356 -18.92 -15.18 -1.44
N LEU A 357 -17.80 -15.72 -1.92
CA LEU A 357 -17.76 -16.58 -3.11
C LEU A 357 -18.64 -17.82 -2.95
N ALA A 358 -18.65 -18.42 -1.76
CA ALA A 358 -19.54 -19.55 -1.45
C ALA A 358 -21.05 -19.19 -1.52
N ARG A 359 -21.41 -17.91 -1.51
CA ARG A 359 -22.80 -17.43 -1.63
C ARG A 359 -23.19 -17.06 -3.06
N LEU A 360 -22.21 -16.87 -3.94
CA LEU A 360 -22.46 -16.46 -5.31
C LEU A 360 -22.65 -17.69 -6.21
N PRO A 361 -23.34 -17.56 -7.36
CA PRO A 361 -23.41 -18.64 -8.34
C PRO A 361 -22.03 -19.14 -8.76
N GLU A 362 -21.86 -20.44 -9.00
CA GLU A 362 -20.56 -21.08 -9.35
C GLU A 362 -19.85 -20.46 -10.57
N ASN A 363 -20.58 -19.74 -11.43
CA ASN A 363 -20.10 -19.09 -12.63
C ASN A 363 -20.10 -17.55 -12.54
N ALA A 364 -20.26 -16.99 -11.34
CA ALA A 364 -20.25 -15.56 -11.13
C ALA A 364 -18.84 -14.98 -11.30
N LYS A 365 -18.76 -13.87 -12.03
CA LYS A 365 -17.57 -13.05 -12.22
C LYS A 365 -17.69 -11.80 -11.36
N LEU A 366 -16.85 -11.72 -10.33
CA LEU A 366 -16.81 -10.60 -9.42
C LEU A 366 -15.94 -9.46 -10.00
N VAL A 367 -16.48 -8.25 -10.02
CA VAL A 367 -15.80 -7.02 -10.49
C VAL A 367 -15.87 -5.97 -9.38
N THR A 368 -14.74 -5.50 -8.89
CA THR A 368 -14.70 -4.46 -7.84
C THR A 368 -14.83 -3.07 -8.46
N CYS A 369 -15.69 -2.21 -7.89
CA CYS A 369 -15.95 -0.87 -8.42
C CYS A 369 -14.75 0.10 -8.38
N ASP A 370 -13.66 -0.22 -7.66
CA ASP A 370 -12.41 0.55 -7.69
C ASP A 370 -11.47 0.20 -8.85
N THR A 371 -11.99 -0.52 -9.86
CA THR A 371 -11.25 -0.90 -11.06
C THR A 371 -12.19 -0.90 -12.25
N GLN A 372 -11.88 -0.12 -13.27
CA GLN A 372 -12.46 -0.29 -14.59
C GLN A 372 -12.36 -1.76 -15.02
N GLU A 373 -13.46 -2.25 -15.60
CA GLU A 373 -13.72 -3.56 -16.22
C GLU A 373 -12.62 -4.63 -16.12
N LYS A 374 -12.62 -5.39 -15.01
CA LYS A 374 -12.02 -6.73 -15.00
C LYS A 374 -13.04 -7.78 -15.44
N GLN A 375 -12.85 -8.38 -16.61
CA GLN A 375 -13.28 -9.76 -16.80
C GLN A 375 -12.25 -10.68 -16.17
N VAL A 376 -12.45 -11.07 -14.92
CA VAL A 376 -11.76 -12.26 -14.41
C VAL A 376 -12.53 -13.48 -14.92
N THR A 377 -11.89 -14.25 -15.78
CA THR A 377 -12.36 -15.59 -16.15
C THR A 377 -11.48 -16.55 -15.37
N TRP A 378 -12.06 -17.22 -14.38
CA TRP A 378 -11.45 -18.38 -13.73
C TRP A 378 -11.94 -19.64 -14.45
#